data_AF-A0A924DGE5-F1
#
_entry.id   AF-A0A924DGE5-F1
#
_cell.length_a   1.000
_cell.length_b   1.000
_cell.length_c   1.000
_cell.angle_alpha   90.00
_cell.angle_beta   90.00
_cell.angle_gamma   90.00
#
_symmetry.space_group_name_H-M   'P 1'
#
loop_
_entity.id
_entity.type
_entity.pdbx_description
1 polymer ?
#
loop_
_entity_poly.entity_id
_entity_poly.type
_entity_poly.pdbx_seq_one_letter_code
_entity_poly.pdbx_strand_id
1 'polypeptide(L)'
;MEELYLAVLAGDGKITRYKEGFYEFPDNELKKYVSKAELKNMEKEGKYTAPPLTIHDIIIGEDGSVFITCEQIGTSVTGSGNSITYMFEDIFAATISPLGSLEWLRRIPKKQGSFYPTGIGFKTVFDSSGYSILYIDNEFNLQLKDDEQPKLHLDGVGGVLLAAKITNSGELTKEILLNTRDEKLMVHPPQFDRINKNQFIGRTVLKENDTYQLMLISSK
;
A
#
# COMPACT_ATOMS: atom_id res chain seq x y z
N MET A 1 -13.07 -9.15 -1.59
CA MET A 1 -13.01 -8.53 -2.93
C MET A 1 -11.74 -9.07 -3.56
N GLU A 2 -11.87 -9.92 -4.57
CA GLU A 2 -10.81 -10.83 -5.06
C GLU A 2 -10.21 -10.36 -6.40
N GLU A 3 -10.69 -9.22 -6.93
CA GLU A 3 -10.57 -8.87 -8.34
C GLU A 3 -10.59 -7.34 -8.52
N LEU A 4 -9.92 -6.85 -9.57
CA LEU A 4 -10.07 -5.45 -10.03
C LEU A 4 -10.96 -5.43 -11.27
N TYR A 5 -12.12 -4.77 -11.16
CA TYR A 5 -13.05 -4.62 -12.28
C TYR A 5 -12.85 -3.27 -12.95
N LEU A 6 -12.40 -3.27 -14.20
CA LEU A 6 -12.49 -2.10 -15.07
C LEU A 6 -13.70 -2.23 -16.00
N ALA A 7 -14.52 -1.20 -16.06
CA ALA A 7 -15.62 -1.08 -17.00
C ALA A 7 -15.42 0.19 -17.82
N VAL A 8 -15.61 0.11 -19.14
CA VAL A 8 -15.45 1.27 -20.03
C VAL A 8 -16.82 1.86 -20.30
N LEU A 9 -16.99 3.15 -20.01
CA LEU A 9 -18.19 3.87 -20.44
C LEU A 9 -18.04 4.21 -21.92
N ALA A 10 -18.93 3.67 -22.76
CA ALA A 10 -19.00 4.03 -24.16
C ALA A 10 -19.52 5.47 -24.33
N GLY A 11 -19.29 6.05 -25.51
CA GLY A 11 -19.74 7.41 -25.83
C GLY A 11 -21.26 7.63 -25.77
N ASP A 12 -22.05 6.56 -25.73
CA ASP A 12 -23.51 6.60 -25.52
C ASP A 12 -23.92 6.51 -24.04
N GLY A 13 -22.95 6.55 -23.11
CA GLY A 13 -23.19 6.46 -21.67
C GLY A 13 -23.49 5.04 -21.18
N LYS A 14 -23.38 4.02 -22.03
CA LYS A 14 -23.53 2.62 -21.59
C LYS A 14 -22.22 2.07 -21.09
N ILE A 15 -22.31 1.25 -20.05
CA ILE A 15 -21.19 0.43 -19.63
C ILE A 15 -20.94 -0.63 -20.71
N THR A 16 -19.72 -0.67 -21.22
CA THR A 16 -19.20 -1.70 -22.12
C THR A 16 -18.00 -2.37 -21.48
N ARG A 17 -17.66 -3.59 -21.94
CA ARG A 17 -16.51 -4.37 -21.44
C ARG A 17 -16.55 -4.65 -19.93
N TYR A 18 -17.74 -4.61 -19.31
CA TYR A 18 -17.95 -5.00 -17.91
C TYR A 18 -17.56 -6.47 -17.73
N LYS A 19 -16.52 -6.72 -16.92
CA LYS A 19 -15.88 -8.03 -16.74
C LYS A 19 -15.06 -8.57 -17.93
N GLU A 20 -14.87 -7.81 -19.00
CA GLU A 20 -13.93 -8.19 -20.08
C GLU A 20 -12.48 -7.78 -19.76
N GLY A 21 -12.28 -6.81 -18.87
CA GLY A 21 -10.98 -6.46 -18.28
C GLY A 21 -10.77 -7.15 -16.95
N PHE A 22 -10.68 -8.49 -16.97
CA PHE A 22 -10.37 -9.32 -15.80
C PHE A 22 -8.86 -9.51 -15.71
N TYR A 23 -8.28 -9.13 -14.56
CA TYR A 23 -6.85 -9.27 -14.30
C TYR A 23 -6.61 -10.14 -13.08
N GLU A 24 -6.25 -11.40 -13.33
CA GLU A 24 -5.67 -12.24 -12.27
C GLU A 24 -4.34 -11.66 -11.84
N PHE A 25 -4.10 -11.68 -10.54
CA PHE A 25 -2.83 -11.27 -10.00
C PHE A 25 -1.80 -12.32 -10.41
N PRO A 26 -0.64 -11.92 -10.98
CA PRO A 26 0.37 -12.89 -11.38
C PRO A 26 0.80 -13.78 -10.20
N ASP A 27 0.77 -15.10 -10.37
CA ASP A 27 1.15 -16.08 -9.34
C ASP A 27 2.52 -15.77 -8.71
N ASN A 28 3.48 -15.37 -9.53
CA ASN A 28 4.83 -15.03 -9.07
C ASN A 28 4.84 -13.84 -8.10
N GLU A 29 3.85 -12.95 -8.16
CA GLU A 29 3.71 -11.83 -7.25
C GLU A 29 2.93 -12.22 -5.98
N LEU A 30 1.92 -13.09 -6.11
CA LEU A 30 1.17 -13.64 -4.97
C LEU A 30 2.02 -14.56 -4.08
N LYS A 31 3.03 -15.23 -4.65
CA LYS A 31 3.98 -16.10 -3.93
C LYS A 31 5.04 -15.35 -3.12
N LYS A 32 5.24 -14.05 -3.35
CA LYS A 32 6.24 -13.30 -2.60
C LYS A 32 5.76 -13.03 -1.19
N TYR A 33 6.67 -13.05 -0.23
CA TYR A 33 6.47 -12.64 1.16
C TYR A 33 5.43 -13.44 1.97
N VAL A 34 4.95 -14.57 1.45
CA VAL A 34 4.08 -15.50 2.18
C VAL A 34 4.89 -16.50 3.01
N SER A 35 4.27 -17.13 4.00
CA SER A 35 4.97 -18.16 4.79
C SER A 35 5.16 -19.42 3.95
N LYS A 36 6.17 -20.25 4.29
CA LYS A 36 6.32 -21.59 3.70
C LYS A 36 5.09 -22.47 3.86
N ALA A 37 4.38 -22.33 4.98
CA ALA A 37 3.16 -23.09 5.25
C ALA A 37 2.01 -22.64 4.34
N GLU A 38 1.84 -21.32 4.18
CA GLU A 38 0.86 -20.72 3.28
C GLU A 38 1.15 -21.07 1.82
N LEU A 39 2.40 -20.96 1.39
CA LEU A 39 2.82 -21.36 0.04
C LEU A 39 2.48 -22.84 -0.23
N LYS A 40 2.79 -23.74 0.71
CA LYS A 40 2.45 -25.16 0.60
C LYS A 40 0.95 -25.40 0.52
N ASN A 41 0.15 -24.61 1.24
CA ASN A 41 -1.31 -24.70 1.17
C ASN A 41 -1.83 -24.23 -0.20
N MET A 42 -1.33 -23.09 -0.71
CA MET A 42 -1.66 -22.59 -2.05
C MET A 42 -1.29 -23.60 -3.14
N GLU A 43 -0.11 -24.21 -3.06
CA GLU A 43 0.34 -25.27 -3.98
C GLU A 43 -0.57 -26.50 -3.94
N LYS A 44 -0.99 -26.92 -2.74
CA LYS A 44 -1.91 -28.06 -2.56
C LYS A 44 -3.30 -27.77 -3.13
N GLU A 45 -3.77 -26.54 -3.00
CA GLU A 45 -5.08 -26.11 -3.52
C GLU A 45 -5.05 -25.81 -5.02
N GLY A 46 -3.85 -25.66 -5.61
CA GLY A 46 -3.66 -25.33 -7.02
C GLY A 46 -4.20 -23.94 -7.38
N LYS A 47 -4.34 -23.06 -6.40
CA LYS A 47 -4.90 -21.71 -6.56
C LYS A 47 -4.10 -20.71 -5.72
N TYR A 48 -3.78 -19.57 -6.32
CA TYR A 48 -3.20 -18.42 -5.63
C TYR A 48 -4.28 -17.35 -5.55
N THR A 49 -4.76 -17.09 -4.34
CA THR A 49 -5.84 -16.12 -4.11
C THR A 49 -5.25 -14.85 -3.54
N ALA A 50 -5.59 -13.71 -4.14
CA ALA A 50 -5.26 -12.41 -3.54
C ALA A 50 -5.97 -12.30 -2.17
N PRO A 51 -5.32 -11.72 -1.17
CA PRO A 51 -5.98 -11.46 0.11
C PRO A 51 -7.15 -10.48 -0.08
N PRO A 52 -8.05 -10.33 0.91
CA PRO A 52 -9.07 -9.29 0.86
C PRO A 52 -8.44 -7.89 0.75
N LEU A 53 -8.67 -7.22 -0.38
CA LEU A 53 -8.12 -5.90 -0.67
C LEU A 53 -9.17 -4.78 -0.53
N THR A 54 -8.71 -3.64 -0.02
CA THR A 54 -9.44 -2.37 0.00
C THR A 54 -8.75 -1.40 -0.95
N ILE A 55 -9.49 -0.74 -1.84
CA ILE A 55 -8.94 0.30 -2.73
C ILE A 55 -8.72 1.59 -1.93
N HIS A 56 -7.53 2.18 -2.06
CA HIS A 56 -7.17 3.44 -1.41
C HIS A 56 -7.17 4.63 -2.38
N ASP A 57 -6.50 4.49 -3.51
CA ASP A 57 -6.35 5.56 -4.49
C ASP A 57 -6.60 5.03 -5.90
N ILE A 58 -7.22 5.88 -6.73
CA ILE A 58 -7.34 5.72 -8.18
C ILE A 58 -6.84 7.03 -8.80
N ILE A 59 -5.77 6.95 -9.59
CA ILE A 59 -5.13 8.09 -10.23
C ILE A 59 -5.22 7.90 -11.74
N ILE A 60 -5.73 8.91 -12.44
CA ILE A 60 -5.87 8.90 -13.89
C ILE A 60 -4.71 9.70 -14.49
N GLY A 61 -3.90 9.05 -15.33
CA GLY A 61 -2.82 9.68 -16.09
C GLY A 61 -3.35 10.61 -17.17
N GLU A 62 -2.53 11.55 -17.63
CA GLU A 62 -2.90 12.49 -18.71
C GLU A 62 -3.18 11.75 -20.04
N ASP A 63 -2.58 10.58 -20.23
CA ASP A 63 -2.79 9.69 -21.38
C ASP A 63 -4.03 8.79 -21.25
N GLY A 64 -4.74 8.85 -20.11
CA GLY A 64 -5.90 8.00 -19.80
C GLY A 64 -5.55 6.67 -19.13
N SER A 65 -4.28 6.43 -18.78
CA SER A 65 -3.89 5.29 -17.95
C SER A 65 -4.50 5.41 -16.55
N VAL A 66 -4.64 4.28 -15.85
CA VAL A 66 -5.20 4.23 -14.50
C VAL A 66 -4.21 3.55 -13.58
N PHE A 67 -3.74 4.27 -12.56
CA PHE A 67 -2.97 3.70 -11.46
C PHE A 67 -3.87 3.49 -10.25
N ILE A 68 -3.73 2.34 -9.60
CA ILE A 68 -4.54 1.92 -8.47
C ILE A 68 -3.65 1.39 -7.37
N THR A 69 -3.95 1.80 -6.14
CA THR A 69 -3.36 1.20 -4.93
C THR A 69 -4.42 0.59 -4.05
N CYS A 70 -4.13 -0.60 -3.54
CA CYS A 70 -4.97 -1.33 -2.62
C CYS A 70 -4.18 -1.75 -1.38
N GLU A 71 -4.87 -1.96 -0.26
CA GLU A 71 -4.31 -2.48 0.99
C GLU A 71 -5.02 -3.75 1.42
N GLN A 72 -4.26 -4.72 1.91
CA GLN A 72 -4.83 -5.82 2.68
C GLN A 72 -5.17 -5.33 4.09
N ILE A 73 -6.46 -5.37 4.45
CA ILE A 73 -6.96 -4.94 5.75
C ILE A 73 -7.70 -6.10 6.42
N GLY A 74 -7.41 -6.33 7.70
CA GLY A 74 -8.03 -7.38 8.48
C GLY A 74 -8.04 -7.09 9.98
N THR A 75 -8.50 -8.06 10.76
CA THR A 75 -8.48 -8.01 12.23
C THR A 75 -7.89 -9.29 12.78
N SER A 76 -7.01 -9.16 13.76
CA SER A 76 -6.51 -10.28 14.58
C SER A 76 -7.11 -10.20 15.97
N VAL A 77 -7.65 -11.31 16.47
CA VAL A 77 -8.22 -11.39 17.82
C VAL A 77 -7.33 -12.28 18.68
N THR A 78 -6.82 -11.75 19.78
CA THR A 78 -5.94 -12.47 20.71
C THR A 78 -6.57 -12.57 22.11
N GLY A 79 -6.29 -13.68 22.82
CA GLY A 79 -6.71 -13.90 24.21
C GLY A 79 -8.22 -13.96 24.41
N SER A 80 -8.83 -15.16 24.30
CA SER A 80 -10.27 -15.44 24.53
C SER A 80 -11.28 -14.42 23.98
N GLY A 81 -10.92 -13.57 23.02
CA GLY A 81 -11.78 -12.53 22.46
C GLY A 81 -11.61 -11.11 23.02
N ASN A 82 -10.71 -10.86 23.97
CA ASN A 82 -10.64 -9.59 24.71
C ASN A 82 -9.74 -8.51 24.07
N SER A 83 -9.00 -8.83 23.00
CA SER A 83 -8.14 -7.85 22.33
C SER A 83 -8.22 -8.01 20.81
N ILE A 84 -8.61 -6.93 20.14
CA ILE A 84 -8.66 -6.81 18.68
C ILE A 84 -7.49 -5.94 18.25
N THR A 85 -6.70 -6.45 17.31
CA THR A 85 -5.69 -5.68 16.59
C THR A 85 -6.16 -5.53 15.14
N TYR A 86 -6.29 -4.29 14.67
CA TYR A 86 -6.53 -3.97 13.28
C TYR A 86 -5.22 -4.13 12.51
N MET A 87 -5.26 -4.95 11.46
CA MET A 87 -4.09 -5.32 10.66
C MET A 87 -4.15 -4.60 9.33
N PHE A 88 -3.07 -3.91 8.99
CA PHE A 88 -2.88 -3.25 7.70
C PHE A 88 -1.62 -3.87 7.10
N GLU A 89 -1.80 -4.77 6.16
CA GLU A 89 -0.74 -5.63 5.62
C GLU A 89 -0.35 -5.16 4.23
N ASP A 90 -0.09 -6.07 3.29
CA ASP A 90 0.55 -5.73 2.03
C ASP A 90 -0.21 -4.69 1.21
N ILE A 91 0.57 -3.86 0.50
CA ILE A 91 0.06 -2.88 -0.46
C ILE A 91 0.22 -3.47 -1.86
N PHE A 92 -0.82 -3.35 -2.67
CA PHE A 92 -0.77 -3.71 -4.08
C PHE A 92 -0.89 -2.45 -4.91
N ALA A 93 0.02 -2.28 -5.86
CA ALA A 93 0.04 -1.15 -6.79
C ALA A 93 -0.01 -1.70 -8.21
N ALA A 94 -0.90 -1.17 -9.04
CA ALA A 94 -1.08 -1.64 -10.41
C ALA A 94 -1.34 -0.47 -11.36
N THR A 95 -0.87 -0.61 -12.60
CA THR A 95 -1.19 0.31 -13.70
C THR A 95 -1.94 -0.44 -14.79
N ILE A 96 -3.00 0.20 -15.28
CA ILE A 96 -3.77 -0.22 -16.43
C ILE A 96 -3.60 0.80 -17.54
N SER A 97 -3.30 0.33 -18.75
CA SER A 97 -3.14 1.17 -19.93
C SER A 97 -4.47 1.83 -20.33
N PRO A 98 -4.45 2.91 -21.14
CA PRO A 98 -5.67 3.53 -21.67
C PRO A 98 -6.57 2.58 -22.48
N LEU A 99 -5.98 1.50 -23.02
CA LEU A 99 -6.71 0.46 -23.76
C LEU A 99 -7.37 -0.58 -22.83
N GLY A 100 -7.12 -0.43 -21.53
CA GLY A 100 -7.69 -1.23 -20.46
C GLY A 100 -6.83 -2.42 -20.06
N SER A 101 -5.58 -2.58 -20.55
CA SER A 101 -4.68 -3.72 -20.27
C SER A 101 -3.84 -3.52 -19.01
N LEU A 102 -3.75 -4.53 -18.12
CA LEU A 102 -2.81 -4.49 -16.99
C LEU A 102 -1.37 -4.45 -17.52
N GLU A 103 -0.64 -3.39 -17.21
CA GLU A 103 0.75 -3.23 -17.63
C GLU A 103 1.69 -3.89 -16.62
N TRP A 104 1.45 -3.62 -15.34
CA TRP A 104 2.20 -4.21 -14.25
C TRP A 104 1.41 -4.18 -12.94
N LEU A 105 1.79 -5.08 -12.04
CA LEU A 105 1.34 -5.17 -10.67
C LEU A 105 2.55 -5.39 -9.76
N ARG A 106 2.57 -4.71 -8.61
CA ARG A 106 3.62 -4.81 -7.59
C ARG A 106 3.01 -5.01 -6.23
N ARG A 107 3.56 -5.96 -5.48
CA ARG A 107 3.31 -6.15 -4.05
C ARG A 107 4.41 -5.44 -3.26
N ILE A 108 4.03 -4.50 -2.41
CA ILE A 108 4.93 -3.81 -1.47
C ILE A 108 4.68 -4.45 -0.11
N PRO A 109 5.62 -5.26 0.41
CA PRO A 109 5.38 -6.00 1.64
C PRO A 109 5.42 -5.09 2.85
N LYS A 110 4.43 -5.22 3.72
CA LYS A 110 4.41 -4.60 5.05
C LYS A 110 3.50 -5.37 5.99
N LYS A 111 3.69 -5.16 7.30
CA LYS A 111 2.81 -5.73 8.32
C LYS A 111 2.64 -4.76 9.47
N GLN A 112 1.54 -4.04 9.50
CA GLN A 112 1.24 -3.08 10.56
C GLN A 112 0.07 -3.55 11.41
N GLY A 113 0.12 -3.28 12.72
CA GLY A 113 -0.96 -3.54 13.67
C GLY A 113 -1.27 -2.30 14.50
N SER A 114 -2.56 -2.01 14.71
CA SER A 114 -3.02 -0.95 15.63
C SER A 114 -4.18 -1.44 16.49
N PHE A 115 -4.32 -0.86 17.67
CA PHE A 115 -5.51 -1.04 18.51
C PHE A 115 -6.67 -0.14 18.05
N TYR A 116 -6.43 0.73 17.08
CA TYR A 116 -7.42 1.60 16.47
C TYR A 116 -7.62 1.25 14.99
N PRO A 117 -8.83 1.44 14.44
CA PRO A 117 -9.12 1.15 13.03
C PRO A 117 -8.53 2.18 12.06
N THR A 118 -7.75 3.16 12.54
CA THR A 118 -7.22 4.28 11.75
C THR A 118 -5.87 4.73 12.32
N GLY A 119 -5.12 5.54 11.56
CA GLY A 119 -3.89 6.19 12.03
C GLY A 119 -2.60 5.57 11.49
N ILE A 120 -2.68 4.33 11.01
CA ILE A 120 -1.64 3.62 10.24
C ILE A 120 -2.20 3.23 8.86
N GLY A 121 -1.32 2.73 7.99
CA GLY A 121 -1.59 2.50 6.58
C GLY A 121 -0.56 3.24 5.71
N PHE A 122 -0.96 3.67 4.52
CA PHE A 122 -0.10 4.40 3.61
C PHE A 122 -0.77 5.62 2.96
N LYS A 123 0.06 6.43 2.28
CA LYS A 123 -0.36 7.49 1.38
C LYS A 123 0.34 7.38 0.04
N THR A 124 -0.44 7.51 -1.03
CA THR A 124 0.11 7.67 -2.37
C THR A 124 0.47 9.13 -2.66
N VAL A 125 1.70 9.33 -3.10
CA VAL A 125 2.26 10.58 -3.63
C VAL A 125 2.65 10.31 -5.08
N PHE A 126 2.45 11.26 -6.00
CA PHE A 126 2.79 11.05 -7.39
C PHE A 126 3.07 12.36 -8.13
N ASP A 127 3.88 12.25 -9.16
CA ASP A 127 4.18 13.28 -10.15
C ASP A 127 4.47 12.65 -11.52
N SER A 128 5.04 13.40 -12.45
CA SER A 128 5.34 12.90 -13.80
C SER A 128 6.38 11.76 -13.84
N SER A 129 7.20 11.61 -12.79
CA SER A 129 8.25 10.59 -12.72
C SER A 129 7.74 9.22 -12.25
N GLY A 130 6.60 9.20 -11.57
CA GLY A 130 5.96 7.99 -11.06
C GLY A 130 5.26 8.20 -9.72
N TYR A 131 5.30 7.16 -8.89
CA TYR A 131 4.53 7.04 -7.66
C TYR A 131 5.45 6.81 -6.46
N SER A 132 5.06 7.31 -5.31
CA SER A 132 5.74 7.13 -4.03
C SER A 132 4.68 6.74 -2.99
N ILE A 133 4.84 5.56 -2.41
CA ILE A 133 3.96 5.06 -1.36
C ILE A 133 4.64 5.33 -0.01
N LEU A 134 4.06 6.24 0.77
CA LEU A 134 4.56 6.66 2.07
C LEU A 134 3.89 5.83 3.18
N TYR A 135 4.68 5.15 4.00
CA TYR A 135 4.16 4.36 5.11
C TYR A 135 5.22 4.20 6.22
N ILE A 136 4.77 3.94 7.45
CA ILE A 136 5.68 3.62 8.56
C ILE A 136 5.87 2.11 8.61
N ASP A 137 7.09 1.64 8.77
CA ASP A 137 7.35 0.21 8.88
C ASP A 137 8.46 -0.14 9.87
N ASN A 138 8.64 -1.43 10.07
CA ASN A 138 9.79 -2.02 10.71
C ASN A 138 11.02 -1.88 9.79
N GLU A 139 12.13 -1.35 10.30
CA GLU A 139 13.36 -1.12 9.52
C GLU A 139 13.93 -2.41 8.89
N PHE A 140 13.69 -3.57 9.53
CA PHE A 140 14.12 -4.86 9.01
C PHE A 140 13.38 -5.29 7.74
N ASN A 141 12.25 -4.66 7.40
CA ASN A 141 11.50 -4.95 6.18
C ASN A 141 12.07 -4.22 4.95
N LEU A 142 13.09 -3.37 5.11
CA LEU A 142 13.71 -2.64 4.01
C LEU A 142 14.42 -3.57 3.02
N GLN A 143 15.08 -4.59 3.54
CA GLN A 143 15.86 -5.57 2.77
C GLN A 143 15.19 -6.95 2.78
N LEU A 144 13.86 -6.96 2.89
CA LEU A 144 13.07 -8.19 2.94
C LEU A 144 13.20 -8.95 1.61
N LYS A 145 13.55 -10.23 1.68
CA LYS A 145 13.61 -11.08 0.48
C LYS A 145 12.22 -11.59 0.11
N ASP A 146 12.06 -11.95 -1.16
CA ASP A 146 10.81 -12.50 -1.70
C ASP A 146 10.30 -13.76 -0.96
N ASP A 147 11.16 -14.49 -0.25
CA ASP A 147 10.80 -15.69 0.52
C ASP A 147 10.69 -15.45 2.05
N GLU A 148 10.76 -14.18 2.48
CA GLU A 148 10.67 -13.76 3.88
C GLU A 148 9.38 -13.00 4.16
N GLN A 149 8.79 -13.21 5.34
CA GLN A 149 7.60 -12.47 5.76
C GLN A 149 7.96 -11.12 6.39
N PRO A 150 7.16 -10.06 6.14
CA PRO A 150 7.36 -8.77 6.79
C PRO A 150 7.21 -8.90 8.31
N LYS A 151 8.15 -8.31 9.04
CA LYS A 151 8.09 -8.15 10.49
C LYS A 151 7.01 -7.14 10.85
N LEU A 152 6.34 -7.40 11.97
CA LEU A 152 5.29 -6.53 12.49
C LEU A 152 5.87 -5.16 12.90
N HIS A 153 5.19 -4.10 12.48
CA HIS A 153 5.24 -2.76 13.06
C HIS A 153 3.95 -2.52 13.86
N LEU A 154 4.07 -2.10 15.12
CA LEU A 154 2.92 -1.70 15.93
C LEU A 154 2.79 -0.18 15.95
N ASP A 155 1.56 0.31 15.85
CA ASP A 155 1.26 1.73 15.96
C ASP A 155 1.82 2.32 17.27
N GLY A 156 2.31 3.56 17.21
CA GLY A 156 2.88 4.29 18.35
C GLY A 156 4.29 3.88 18.80
N VAL A 157 4.75 2.65 18.52
CA VAL A 157 6.05 2.17 19.07
C VAL A 157 7.29 2.72 18.35
N GLY A 158 7.08 3.55 17.31
CA GLY A 158 8.13 4.07 16.43
C GLY A 158 8.48 3.12 15.29
N GLY A 159 9.38 3.54 14.42
CA GLY A 159 9.68 2.89 13.14
C GLY A 159 10.29 3.86 12.16
N VAL A 160 10.44 3.42 10.91
CA VAL A 160 10.97 4.25 9.83
C VAL A 160 9.85 4.68 8.90
N LEU A 161 9.81 5.96 8.54
CA LEU A 161 8.99 6.43 7.44
C LEU A 161 9.71 6.06 6.14
N LEU A 162 9.06 5.21 5.35
CA LEU A 162 9.57 4.73 4.08
C LEU A 162 8.84 5.40 2.92
N ALA A 163 9.55 5.58 1.82
CA ALA A 163 8.97 5.78 0.50
C ALA A 163 9.28 4.56 -0.37
N ALA A 164 8.25 3.80 -0.73
CA ALA A 164 8.33 2.83 -1.81
C ALA A 164 8.05 3.55 -3.13
N LYS A 165 9.10 3.79 -3.91
CA LYS A 165 9.04 4.50 -5.19
C LYS A 165 8.80 3.51 -6.32
N ILE A 166 7.82 3.79 -7.14
CA ILE A 166 7.46 2.99 -8.31
C ILE A 166 7.53 3.89 -9.54
N THR A 167 8.41 3.56 -10.49
CA THR A 167 8.47 4.28 -11.78
C THR A 167 7.23 3.98 -12.63
N ASN A 168 6.99 4.76 -13.69
CA ASN A 168 5.89 4.47 -14.62
C ASN A 168 6.01 3.08 -15.30
N SER A 169 7.22 2.51 -15.39
CA SER A 169 7.44 1.14 -15.88
C SER A 169 7.27 0.05 -14.81
N GLY A 170 6.92 0.43 -13.57
CA GLY A 170 6.72 -0.47 -12.45
C GLY A 170 8.00 -0.90 -11.74
N GLU A 171 9.13 -0.21 -11.92
CA GLU A 171 10.33 -0.50 -11.14
C GLU A 171 10.16 -0.02 -9.70
N LEU A 172 10.28 -0.94 -8.72
CA LEU A 172 10.08 -0.67 -7.30
C LEU A 172 11.43 -0.51 -6.59
N THR A 173 11.61 0.61 -5.89
CA THR A 173 12.72 0.84 -4.95
C THR A 173 12.18 1.34 -3.61
N LYS A 174 12.95 1.22 -2.53
CA LYS A 174 12.58 1.70 -1.20
C LYS A 174 13.69 2.58 -0.63
N GLU A 175 13.30 3.68 0.01
CA GLU A 175 14.22 4.53 0.78
C GLU A 175 13.63 4.91 2.14
N ILE A 176 14.51 5.11 3.12
CA ILE A 176 14.13 5.69 4.42
C ILE A 176 14.12 7.21 4.27
N LEU A 177 13.00 7.82 4.65
CA LEU A 177 12.87 9.28 4.73
C LEU A 177 13.29 9.81 6.10
N LEU A 178 12.86 9.15 7.18
CA LEU A 178 13.27 9.47 8.55
C LEU A 178 13.04 8.29 9.50
N ASN A 179 13.71 8.33 10.65
CA ASN A 179 13.42 7.46 11.78
C ASN A 179 12.62 8.23 12.85
N THR A 180 11.41 7.77 13.13
CA THR A 180 10.48 8.44 14.06
C THR A 180 10.97 8.48 15.51
N ARG A 181 11.90 7.59 15.89
CA ARG A 181 12.49 7.60 17.24
C ARG A 181 13.55 8.69 17.38
N ASP A 182 14.39 8.83 16.36
CA ASP A 182 15.46 9.83 16.35
C ASP A 182 14.88 11.24 16.29
N GLU A 183 13.85 11.42 15.44
CA GLU A 183 13.13 12.69 15.28
C GLU A 183 12.08 12.94 16.38
N LYS A 184 11.92 12.01 17.33
CA LYS A 184 10.97 12.06 18.45
C LYS A 184 9.56 12.51 18.04
N LEU A 185 9.06 11.95 16.94
CA LEU A 185 7.76 12.31 16.38
C LEU A 185 6.92 11.08 16.05
N MET A 186 5.63 11.27 15.87
CA MET A 186 4.71 10.32 15.25
C MET A 186 4.25 10.88 13.91
N VAL A 187 4.22 10.01 12.90
CA VAL A 187 3.73 10.33 11.55
C VAL A 187 2.53 9.44 11.28
N HIS A 188 1.49 10.02 10.69
CA HIS A 188 0.31 9.29 10.23
C HIS A 188 0.21 9.44 8.71
N PRO A 189 0.92 8.61 7.92
CA PRO A 189 0.97 8.76 6.47
C PRO A 189 -0.41 8.90 5.79
N PRO A 190 -1.43 8.10 6.14
CA PRO A 190 -2.77 8.25 5.52
C PRO A 190 -3.40 9.64 5.68
N GLN A 191 -2.97 10.43 6.68
CA GLN A 191 -3.47 11.77 6.99
C GLN A 191 -2.65 12.88 6.31
N PHE A 192 -1.82 12.54 5.33
CA PHE A 192 -1.17 13.54 4.49
C PHE A 192 -2.12 13.95 3.37
N ASP A 193 -2.23 15.24 3.12
CA ASP A 193 -3.03 15.82 2.05
C ASP A 193 -2.12 16.37 0.97
N ARG A 194 -2.49 16.15 -0.29
CA ARG A 194 -1.82 16.77 -1.43
C ARG A 194 -2.24 18.23 -1.49
N ILE A 195 -1.29 19.15 -1.43
CA ILE A 195 -1.57 20.60 -1.52
C ILE A 195 -1.33 21.15 -2.92
N ASN A 196 -0.45 20.52 -3.71
CA ASN A 196 -0.25 20.79 -5.13
C ASN A 196 0.40 19.58 -5.83
N LYS A 197 0.91 19.75 -7.05
CA LYS A 197 1.45 18.65 -7.86
C LYS A 197 2.43 17.75 -7.09
N ASN A 198 3.41 18.32 -6.40
CA ASN A 198 4.46 17.52 -5.77
C ASN A 198 4.57 17.73 -4.25
N GLN A 199 3.72 18.56 -3.65
CA GLN A 199 3.77 18.84 -2.22
C GLN A 199 2.60 18.22 -1.47
N PHE A 200 2.93 17.67 -0.30
CA PHE A 200 2.01 17.00 0.60
C PHE A 200 2.23 17.53 2.00
N ILE A 201 1.14 17.90 2.68
CA ILE A 201 1.18 18.37 4.06
C ILE A 201 0.50 17.32 4.94
N GLY A 202 1.15 16.95 6.03
CA GLY A 202 0.60 15.99 6.99
C GLY A 202 0.73 16.49 8.40
N ARG A 203 -0.10 15.93 9.26
CA ARG A 203 -0.03 16.12 10.69
C ARG A 203 1.00 15.16 11.29
N THR A 204 1.92 15.70 12.09
CA THR A 204 2.78 14.92 12.97
C THR A 204 2.55 15.31 14.43
N VAL A 205 2.95 14.44 15.35
CA VAL A 205 2.87 14.68 16.81
C VAL A 205 4.28 14.61 17.37
N LEU A 206 4.71 15.66 18.07
CA LEU A 206 5.97 15.63 18.82
C LEU A 206 5.76 14.81 20.10
N LYS A 207 6.59 13.79 20.31
CA LYS A 207 6.48 12.88 21.46
C LYS A 207 6.86 13.52 22.79
N GLU A 208 7.59 14.63 22.78
CA GLU A 208 8.07 15.29 24.00
C GLU A 208 6.94 16.01 24.75
N ASN A 209 5.92 16.48 24.04
CA ASN A 209 4.87 17.34 24.60
C ASN A 209 3.48 17.13 23.97
N ASP A 210 3.31 16.07 23.17
CA ASP A 210 2.07 15.74 22.43
C ASP A 210 1.52 16.90 21.58
N THR A 211 2.39 17.79 21.11
CA THR A 211 1.98 18.92 20.26
C THR A 211 1.97 18.55 18.79
N TYR A 212 1.02 19.13 18.06
CA TYR A 212 0.91 18.95 16.63
C TYR A 212 1.86 19.85 15.88
N GLN A 213 2.52 19.27 14.88
CA GLN A 213 3.34 20.01 13.93
C GLN A 213 2.94 19.60 12.50
N LEU A 214 3.04 20.56 11.58
CA LEU A 214 2.86 20.28 10.16
C LEU A 214 4.17 19.78 9.58
N MET A 215 4.09 18.69 8.82
CA MET A 215 5.19 18.19 8.01
C MET A 215 4.85 18.41 6.54
N LEU A 216 5.71 19.15 5.84
CA LEU A 216 5.64 19.32 4.39
C LEU A 216 6.63 18.36 3.73
N ILE A 217 6.14 17.47 2.89
CA ILE A 217 6.94 16.58 2.04
C ILE A 217 6.81 17.07 0.60
N SER A 218 7.93 17.15 -0.12
CA SER A 218 7.95 17.46 -1.54
C SER A 218 8.57 16.28 -2.30
N SER A 219 7.85 15.72 -3.29
CA SER A 219 8.47 14.84 -4.28
C SER A 219 9.29 15.68 -5.26
N LYS A 220 10.46 15.16 -5.65
CA LYS A 220 11.37 15.82 -6.60
C LYS A 220 11.09 15.34 -8.01
#